data_AF-A0A0J6G5Q7-F1
#
_entry.id   AF-A0A0J6G5Q7-F1
#
_cell.length_a   1.000
_cell.length_b   1.000
_cell.length_c   1.000
_cell.angle_alpha   90.00
_cell.angle_beta   90.00
_cell.angle_gamma   90.00
#
_symmetry.space_group_name_H-M   'P 1'
#
loop_
_entity.id
_entity.type
_entity.pdbx_description
1 polymer ?
#
loop_
_entity_poly.entity_id
_entity_poly.type
_entity_poly.pdbx_seq_one_letter_code
_entity_poly.pdbx_strand_id
1 'polypeptide(L)'
;MIKECPGARLHLTPLPSADASAPAKTQVALERNGQQQPLAPPPEMADYTAVGLGCSEDAKGDAYFVVQYGELPYGCEFCEWFFLYDGKGQLLNHANPPLREEQGQQSPNNDEYEHQLEALGLKHPDMEPFLP
;
A
#
# COMPACT_ATOMS: atom_id res chain seq x y z
N MET A 1 12.60 1.71 4.91
CA MET A 1 11.67 1.98 6.03
C MET A 1 11.12 0.67 6.55
N ILE A 2 10.90 0.55 7.86
CA ILE A 2 10.29 -0.64 8.49
C ILE A 2 9.11 -0.18 9.32
N LYS A 3 7.94 -0.78 9.11
CA LYS A 3 6.73 -0.58 9.91
C LYS A 3 6.47 -1.81 10.78
N GLU A 4 6.57 -1.64 12.09
CA GLU A 4 6.21 -2.68 13.06
C GLU A 4 4.68 -2.82 13.13
N CYS A 5 4.20 -4.05 12.97
CA CYS A 5 2.78 -4.41 12.99
C CYS A 5 2.55 -5.52 14.04
N PRO A 6 1.31 -5.73 14.52
CA PRO A 6 1.00 -6.87 15.37
C PRO A 6 1.44 -8.20 14.72
N GLY A 7 2.44 -8.86 15.32
CA GLY A 7 2.95 -10.17 14.87
C GLY A 7 3.65 -10.18 13.50
N ALA A 8 4.03 -9.02 12.95
CA ALA A 8 4.73 -8.95 11.66
C ALA A 8 5.47 -7.61 11.48
N ARG A 9 6.35 -7.54 10.47
CA ARG A 9 6.99 -6.28 10.04
C ARG A 9 6.81 -6.10 8.54
N LEU A 10 6.53 -4.88 8.13
CA LEU A 10 6.58 -4.50 6.72
C LEU A 10 7.88 -3.77 6.44
N HIS A 11 8.59 -4.22 5.41
CA HIS A 11 9.81 -3.59 4.91
C HIS A 11 9.49 -2.91 3.59
N LEU A 12 9.73 -1.61 3.51
CA LEU A 12 9.67 -0.85 2.26
C LEU A 12 11.09 -0.39 1.91
N THR A 13 11.58 -0.86 0.77
CA THR A 13 12.97 -0.66 0.33
C THR A 13 12.98 -0.02 -1.05
N PRO A 14 13.78 1.05 -1.28
CA PRO A 14 13.98 1.57 -2.62
C PRO A 14 14.72 0.54 -3.48
N LEU A 15 14.26 0.38 -4.72
CA LEU A 15 14.93 -0.45 -5.71
C LEU A 15 16.04 0.36 -6.40
N PRO A 16 17.22 -0.23 -6.64
CA PRO A 16 18.26 0.44 -7.39
C PRO A 16 17.79 0.68 -8.83
N SER A 17 17.87 1.93 -9.29
CA SER A 17 17.66 2.28 -10.70
C SER A 17 19.00 2.40 -11.42
N ALA A 18 19.12 1.74 -12.58
CA ALA A 18 20.27 1.92 -13.48
C ALA A 18 20.20 3.23 -14.26
N ASP A 19 19.01 3.84 -14.34
CA ASP A 19 18.73 5.08 -15.03
C ASP A 19 18.32 6.14 -14.01
N ALA A 20 19.16 7.17 -13.86
CA ALA A 20 18.89 8.28 -12.94
C ALA A 20 17.67 9.14 -13.35
N SER A 21 17.16 8.97 -14.57
CA SER A 21 15.95 9.64 -15.07
C SER A 21 14.67 8.81 -14.90
N ALA A 22 14.78 7.52 -14.56
CA ALA A 22 13.62 6.68 -14.31
C ALA A 22 12.98 7.01 -12.96
N PRO A 23 11.63 6.93 -12.84
CA PRO A 23 10.94 7.13 -11.56
C PRO A 23 11.48 6.17 -10.50
N ALA A 24 11.68 6.67 -9.28
CA ALA A 24 12.09 5.82 -8.17
C ALA A 24 11.02 4.76 -7.91
N LYS A 25 11.44 3.50 -7.79
CA LYS A 25 10.58 2.36 -7.46
C LYS A 25 10.97 1.81 -6.09
N THR A 26 10.01 1.24 -5.40
CA THR A 26 10.16 0.59 -4.11
C THR A 26 9.57 -0.82 -4.18
N GLN A 27 10.00 -1.66 -3.24
CA GLN A 27 9.46 -2.98 -3.00
C GLN A 27 8.99 -3.09 -1.56
N VAL A 28 7.86 -3.76 -1.35
CA VAL A 28 7.37 -4.11 -0.01
C VAL A 28 7.57 -5.60 0.25
N ALA A 29 8.02 -5.93 1.45
CA ALA A 29 8.09 -7.30 1.93
C ALA A 29 7.49 -7.43 3.33
N LEU A 30 6.80 -8.54 3.57
CA LEU A 30 6.26 -8.93 4.87
C LEU A 30 7.25 -9.89 5.55
N GLU A 31 7.67 -9.56 6.76
CA GLU A 31 8.43 -10.43 7.65
C GLU A 31 7.53 -10.95 8.77
N ARG A 32 7.51 -12.27 8.97
CA ARG A 32 6.83 -12.93 10.08
C ARG A 32 7.64 -14.15 10.52
N ASN A 33 7.81 -14.32 11.83
CA ASN A 33 8.59 -15.42 12.42
C ASN A 33 10.02 -15.54 11.82
N GLY A 34 10.64 -14.40 11.50
CA GLY A 34 11.97 -14.34 10.87
C GLY A 34 12.01 -14.77 9.40
N GLN A 35 10.86 -15.09 8.79
CA GLN A 35 10.75 -15.35 7.36
C GLN A 35 10.21 -14.12 6.65
N GLN A 36 10.88 -13.73 5.58
CA GLN A 36 10.50 -12.57 4.77
C GLN A 36 10.00 -13.03 3.39
N GLN A 37 8.89 -12.45 2.95
CA GLN A 37 8.32 -12.68 1.62
C GLN A 37 7.93 -11.36 0.96
N PRO A 38 8.14 -11.20 -0.36
CA PRO A 38 7.70 -10.01 -1.08
C PRO A 38 6.17 -9.95 -1.14
N LEU A 39 5.61 -8.75 -1.05
CA LEU A 39 4.21 -8.52 -1.39
C LEU A 39 4.09 -8.19 -2.87
N ALA A 40 3.16 -8.86 -3.56
CA ALA A 40 2.90 -8.56 -4.96
C ALA A 40 2.21 -7.18 -5.06
N PRO A 41 2.70 -6.25 -5.90
CA PRO A 41 2.00 -5.01 -6.14
C PRO A 41 0.72 -5.26 -6.94
N PRO A 42 -0.32 -4.43 -6.77
CA PRO A 42 -1.49 -4.45 -7.64
C PRO A 42 -1.07 -4.17 -9.10
N PRO A 43 -1.54 -4.95 -10.09
CA PRO A 43 -1.19 -4.75 -11.50
C PRO A 43 -1.48 -3.34 -12.03
N GLU A 44 -2.58 -2.74 -11.56
CA GLU A 44 -3.00 -1.39 -11.88
C GLU A 44 -2.04 -0.29 -11.36
N MET A 45 -1.11 -0.63 -10.48
CA MET A 45 -0.11 0.27 -9.91
C MET A 45 1.27 0.16 -10.58
N ALA A 46 1.37 -0.45 -11.77
CA ALA A 46 2.64 -0.67 -12.46
C ALA A 46 3.46 0.62 -12.67
N ASP A 47 2.80 1.74 -12.95
CA ASP A 47 3.43 3.05 -13.13
C ASP A 47 3.72 3.76 -11.81
N TYR A 48 3.08 3.34 -10.72
CA TYR A 48 3.24 3.89 -9.37
C TYR A 48 4.18 3.05 -8.51
N THR A 49 4.37 3.44 -7.26
CA THR A 49 5.21 2.69 -6.32
C THR A 49 4.72 2.83 -4.89
N ALA A 50 5.17 1.93 -4.00
CA ALA A 50 4.79 2.02 -2.60
C ALA A 50 5.49 3.20 -1.94
N VAL A 51 4.71 4.07 -1.31
CA VAL A 51 5.17 5.32 -0.67
C VAL A 51 4.76 5.41 0.80
N GLY A 52 4.09 4.40 1.35
CA GLY A 52 3.74 4.38 2.77
C GLY A 52 3.25 3.02 3.24
N LEU A 53 3.38 2.78 4.55
CA LEU A 53 3.00 1.53 5.21
C LEU A 53 2.11 1.78 6.42
N GLY A 54 1.09 0.94 6.60
CA GLY A 54 0.19 0.96 7.74
C GLY A 54 -0.24 -0.45 8.15
N CYS A 55 -0.87 -0.55 9.31
CA CYS A 55 -1.38 -1.82 9.84
C CYS A 55 -2.72 -1.61 10.54
N SER A 56 -3.66 -2.51 10.28
CA SER A 56 -4.95 -2.58 10.96
C SER A 56 -5.16 -3.97 11.56
N GLU A 57 -6.07 -4.07 12.50
CA GLU A 57 -6.47 -5.31 13.14
C GLU A 57 -8.00 -5.38 13.19
N ASP A 58 -8.58 -6.55 12.95
CA ASP A 58 -10.02 -6.76 13.13
C ASP A 58 -10.37 -7.00 14.60
N ALA A 59 -11.67 -7.18 14.90
CA ALA A 59 -12.13 -7.44 16.26
C ALA A 59 -11.67 -8.80 16.84
N LYS A 60 -11.12 -9.70 16.02
CA LYS A 60 -10.64 -11.03 16.42
C LYS A 60 -9.13 -11.05 16.64
N GLY A 61 -8.42 -9.98 16.31
CA GLY A 61 -6.96 -9.91 16.39
C GLY A 61 -6.25 -10.34 15.09
N ASP A 62 -6.99 -10.51 13.99
CA ASP A 62 -6.39 -10.82 12.70
C ASP A 62 -5.71 -9.55 12.13
N ALA A 63 -4.42 -9.66 11.84
CA ALA A 63 -3.61 -8.54 11.34
C ALA A 63 -3.77 -8.34 9.84
N TYR A 64 -3.90 -7.09 9.43
CA TYR A 64 -3.97 -6.62 8.05
C TYR A 64 -2.94 -5.53 7.80
N PHE A 65 -2.45 -5.47 6.57
CA PHE A 65 -1.39 -4.55 6.16
C PHE A 65 -1.91 -3.62 5.10
N VAL A 66 -1.63 -2.33 5.21
CA VAL A 66 -2.01 -1.33 4.23
C VAL A 66 -0.75 -0.78 3.58
N VAL A 67 -0.72 -0.81 2.25
CA VAL A 67 0.34 -0.20 1.46
C VAL A 67 -0.25 0.96 0.68
N GLN A 68 0.36 2.12 0.84
CA GLN A 68 0.01 3.33 0.10
C GLN A 68 0.86 3.41 -1.16
N TYR A 69 0.23 3.66 -2.30
CA TYR A 69 0.89 3.79 -3.60
C TYR A 69 0.76 5.22 -4.14
N GLY A 70 1.82 5.69 -4.79
CA GLY A 70 1.90 7.02 -5.39
C GLY A 70 3.16 7.19 -6.25
N GLU A 71 3.55 8.43 -6.49
CA GLU A 71 4.75 8.79 -7.27
C GLU A 71 5.84 9.40 -6.37
N LEU A 72 7.10 9.06 -6.63
CA LEU A 72 8.27 9.63 -5.95
C LEU A 72 9.06 10.54 -6.91
N PRO A 73 9.66 11.65 -6.43
CA PRO A 73 9.58 12.21 -5.08
C PRO A 73 8.35 13.11 -4.85
N TYR A 74 7.49 13.25 -5.88
CA TYR A 74 6.41 14.23 -5.96
C TYR A 74 5.18 13.90 -5.10
N GLY A 75 5.37 13.18 -3.98
CA GLY A 75 4.28 12.76 -3.11
C GLY A 75 3.27 13.88 -2.83
N CYS A 76 1.98 13.53 -2.88
CA CYS A 76 0.80 14.36 -2.61
C CYS A 76 0.27 15.29 -3.73
N GLU A 77 0.86 15.39 -4.93
CA GLU A 77 0.16 16.09 -6.05
C GLU A 77 -1.04 15.28 -6.60
N PHE A 78 -1.01 13.97 -6.44
CA PHE A 78 -2.15 13.08 -6.63
C PHE A 78 -2.41 12.39 -5.29
N CYS A 79 -3.66 12.40 -4.82
CA CYS A 79 -4.05 11.63 -3.64
C CYS A 79 -3.56 10.17 -3.81
N GLU A 80 -3.21 9.47 -2.75
CA GLU A 80 -2.64 8.12 -2.91
C GLU A 80 -3.71 7.03 -3.01
N TRP A 81 -3.31 5.89 -3.59
CA TRP A 81 -4.08 4.65 -3.55
C TRP A 81 -3.73 3.83 -2.32
N PHE A 82 -4.72 3.17 -1.74
CA PHE A 82 -4.51 2.27 -0.60
C PHE A 82 -4.88 0.85 -0.98
N PHE A 83 -3.96 -0.07 -0.66
CA PHE A 83 -4.14 -1.49 -0.91
C PHE A 83 -3.97 -2.27 0.38
N LEU A 84 -4.98 -3.09 0.66
CA LEU A 84 -5.11 -3.93 1.82
C LEU A 84 -4.60 -5.33 1.49
N TYR A 85 -3.74 -5.84 2.37
CA TYR A 85 -3.24 -7.21 2.34
C TYR A 85 -3.65 -7.93 3.62
N ASP A 86 -4.05 -9.19 3.49
CA ASP A 86 -4.34 -10.03 4.65
C ASP A 86 -3.06 -10.40 5.43
N GLY A 87 -3.26 -11.10 6.55
CA GLY A 87 -2.15 -11.59 7.37
C GLY A 87 -1.18 -12.53 6.64
N LYS A 88 -1.51 -13.05 5.46
CA LYS A 88 -0.64 -13.89 4.62
C LYS A 88 0.02 -13.11 3.48
N GLY A 89 -0.25 -11.81 3.37
CA GLY A 89 0.26 -10.97 2.29
C GLY A 89 -0.53 -11.12 0.98
N GLN A 90 -1.77 -11.61 1.02
CA GLN A 90 -2.66 -11.65 -0.13
C GLN A 90 -3.38 -10.31 -0.30
N LEU A 91 -3.31 -9.74 -1.51
CA LEU A 91 -4.04 -8.52 -1.88
C LEU A 91 -5.55 -8.74 -1.82
N LEU A 92 -6.28 -7.79 -1.22
CA LEU A 92 -7.72 -7.90 -0.96
C LEU A 92 -8.60 -6.91 -1.73
N ASN A 93 -8.02 -5.87 -2.32
CA ASN A 93 -8.77 -4.89 -3.11
C ASN A 93 -8.02 -4.50 -4.38
N HIS A 94 -8.79 -3.93 -5.31
CA HIS A 94 -8.29 -3.34 -6.54
C HIS A 94 -8.69 -1.86 -6.65
N ALA A 95 -8.03 -1.17 -7.58
CA ALA A 95 -8.39 0.17 -8.03
C ALA A 95 -8.55 0.11 -9.56
N ASN A 96 -9.67 -0.45 -10.03
CA ASN A 96 -9.93 -0.59 -11.47
C ASN A 96 -11.26 0.07 -11.86
N PRO A 97 -11.25 1.20 -12.60
CA PRO A 97 -10.06 1.92 -13.08
C PRO A 97 -9.24 2.55 -11.94
N PRO A 98 -7.94 2.84 -12.14
CA PRO A 98 -7.10 3.48 -11.12
C PRO A 98 -7.65 4.82 -10.68
N LEU A 99 -8.20 5.60 -11.61
CA LEU A 99 -8.79 6.89 -11.33
C LEU A 99 -10.31 6.80 -11.42
N ARG A 100 -10.98 7.36 -10.42
CA ARG A 100 -12.40 7.65 -10.45
C ARG A 100 -12.59 9.07 -10.98
N GLU A 101 -13.57 9.27 -11.84
CA GLU A 101 -13.99 10.61 -12.27
C GLU A 101 -15.33 10.95 -11.62
N GLU A 102 -15.37 12.09 -10.94
CA GLU A 102 -16.58 12.63 -10.33
C GLU A 102 -16.68 14.12 -10.64
N GLN A 103 -17.80 14.53 -11.26
CA GLN A 103 -18.03 15.94 -11.64
C GLN A 103 -16.91 16.55 -12.51
N GLY A 104 -16.23 15.72 -13.32
CA GLY A 104 -15.11 16.12 -14.18
C GLY A 104 -13.77 16.27 -13.47
N GLN A 105 -13.69 15.87 -12.20
CA GLN A 105 -12.44 15.79 -11.43
C GLN A 105 -12.01 14.33 -11.27
N GLN A 106 -10.73 14.06 -11.53
CA GLN A 106 -10.13 12.74 -11.33
C GLN A 106 -9.50 12.64 -9.94
N SER A 107 -9.73 11.51 -9.28
CA SER A 107 -9.12 11.15 -8.00
C SER A 107 -8.75 9.67 -8.00
N PRO A 108 -7.88 9.21 -7.10
CA PRO A 108 -7.64 7.79 -6.88
C PRO A 108 -8.94 7.06 -6.58
N ASN A 109 -9.07 5.89 -7.17
CA ASN A 109 -10.16 4.99 -6.87
C ASN A 109 -9.80 4.13 -5.65
N ASN A 110 -10.30 4.53 -4.48
CA ASN A 110 -10.18 3.78 -3.24
C ASN A 110 -11.51 3.11 -2.84
N ASP A 111 -12.50 3.05 -3.74
CA ASP A 111 -13.86 2.60 -3.39
C ASP A 111 -13.85 1.15 -2.86
N GLU A 112 -13.07 0.26 -3.48
CA GLU A 112 -12.95 -1.13 -3.01
C GLU A 112 -12.13 -1.23 -1.72
N TYR A 113 -11.14 -0.36 -1.51
CA TYR A 113 -10.41 -0.29 -0.25
C TYR A 113 -11.35 0.07 0.91
N GLU A 114 -12.15 1.12 0.76
CA GLU A 114 -13.14 1.55 1.75
C GLU A 114 -14.15 0.43 2.05
N HIS A 115 -14.67 -0.22 1.01
CA HIS A 115 -15.58 -1.35 1.16
C HIS A 115 -14.94 -2.53 1.90
N GLN A 116 -13.66 -2.85 1.64
CA GLN A 116 -12.97 -3.92 2.36
C GLN A 116 -12.74 -3.57 3.84
N LEU A 117 -12.42 -2.32 4.16
CA LEU A 117 -12.30 -1.90 5.55
C LEU A 117 -13.63 -2.09 6.29
N GLU A 118 -14.75 -1.65 5.69
CA GLU A 118 -16.08 -1.83 6.27
C GLU A 118 -16.44 -3.31 6.43
N ALA A 119 -16.27 -4.11 5.37
CA ALA A 119 -16.62 -5.53 5.35
C ALA A 119 -15.86 -6.35 6.40
N LEU A 120 -14.61 -5.95 6.69
CA LEU A 120 -13.75 -6.60 7.67
C LEU A 120 -13.82 -5.94 9.06
N GLY A 121 -14.56 -4.84 9.21
CA GLY A 121 -14.64 -4.07 10.46
C GLY A 121 -13.31 -3.43 10.87
N LEU A 122 -12.47 -3.09 9.90
CA LEU A 122 -11.17 -2.46 10.09
C LEU A 122 -11.31 -0.95 10.19
N LYS A 123 -10.35 -0.32 10.88
CA LYS A 123 -10.20 1.14 10.88
C LYS A 123 -9.15 1.55 9.87
N HIS A 124 -9.21 2.80 9.42
CA HIS A 124 -8.06 3.39 8.75
C HIS A 124 -6.85 3.35 9.68
N PRO A 125 -5.72 2.78 9.23
CA PRO A 125 -4.52 2.78 10.03
C PRO A 125 -3.81 4.14 9.96
N ASP A 126 -3.01 4.42 10.99
CA ASP A 126 -2.02 5.48 10.87
C ASP A 126 -0.95 5.04 9.86
N MET A 127 -0.79 5.86 8.82
CA MET A 127 0.15 5.61 7.73
C MET A 127 1.51 6.22 8.04
N GLU A 128 2.57 5.43 7.86
CA GLU A 128 3.95 5.90 7.92
C GLU A 128 4.46 6.14 6.49
N PRO A 129 4.72 7.41 6.11
CA PRO A 129 5.16 7.74 4.76
C PRO A 129 6.64 7.40 4.57
N PHE A 130 6.97 6.90 3.38
CA PHE A 130 8.34 6.70 2.94
C PHE A 130 8.93 8.03 2.48
N LEU A 131 9.90 8.53 3.25
CA LEU A 131 10.71 9.68 2.88
C LEU A 131 12.00 9.17 2.21
N PRO A 132 12.18 9.38 0.90
CA PRO A 132 13.39 8.96 0.17
C PRO A 132 14.65 9.73 0.59
#